data_AF-A0A447XWW3-F1
#
_entry.id   AF-A0A447XWW3-F1
#
_cell.length_a   1.000
_cell.length_b   1.000
_cell.length_c   1.000
_cell.angle_alpha   90.00
_cell.angle_beta   90.00
_cell.angle_gamma   90.00
#
_symmetry.space_group_name_H-M   'P 1'
#
loop_
_entity.id
_entity.type
_entity.pdbx_description
1 polymer ?
#
loop_
_entity_poly.entity_id
_entity_poly.type
_entity_poly.pdbx_seq_one_letter_code
_entity_poly.pdbx_strand_id
1 'polypeptide(L)'
;MPPSHLTEIVQGIAAIDKLHTCDAVLSGYLGSAEQGEHILGIVRQVKAANPQAKYFCDPVMGHPEKGCIVAPGVAEFHVRHGFACQRYHCAESG
;
A
#
# COMPACT_ATOMS: atom_id res chain seq x y z
N MET A 1 14.39 2.92 3.69
CA MET A 1 13.69 4.06 4.32
C MET A 1 12.74 3.50 5.38
N PRO A 2 12.72 4.03 6.60
CA PRO A 2 11.77 3.61 7.62
C PRO A 2 10.32 3.74 7.12
N PRO A 3 9.41 2.81 7.43
CA PRO A 3 7.99 2.91 7.05
C PRO A 3 7.32 4.22 7.50
N SER A 4 7.71 4.74 8.67
CA SER A 4 7.18 5.99 9.25
C SER A 4 7.36 7.21 8.35
N HIS A 5 8.46 7.26 7.58
CA HIS A 5 8.76 8.40 6.69
C HIS A 5 7.66 8.62 5.65
N LEU A 6 6.93 7.57 5.24
CA LEU A 6 5.78 7.73 4.33
C LEU A 6 4.72 8.65 4.93
N THR A 7 4.46 8.47 6.23
CA THR A 7 3.47 9.27 6.96
C THR A 7 3.97 10.70 7.14
N GLU A 8 5.24 10.88 7.48
CA GLU A 8 5.87 12.20 7.64
C GLU A 8 5.82 13.03 6.34
N ILE A 9 6.09 12.41 5.20
CA ILE A 9 5.99 13.08 3.89
C ILE A 9 4.56 13.58 3.63
N VAL A 10 3.57 12.73 3.86
CA VAL A 10 2.15 13.08 3.65
C VAL A 10 1.68 14.15 4.63
N GLN A 11 2.16 14.11 5.88
CA GLN A 11 1.93 15.17 6.86
C GLN A 11 2.49 16.53 6.37
N GLY A 12 3.65 16.53 5.72
CA GLY A 12 4.19 17.75 5.09
C GLY A 12 3.27 18.32 4.00
N ILE A 13 2.69 17.46 3.16
CA ILE A 13 1.71 17.86 2.12
C ILE A 13 0.42 18.40 2.77
N ALA A 14 -0.03 17.76 3.85
CA ALA A 14 -1.19 18.22 4.61
C ALA A 14 -0.94 19.58 5.28
N ALA A 15 0.27 19.83 5.80
CA ALA A 15 0.63 21.07 6.48
C ALA A 15 0.60 22.31 5.57
N ILE A 16 0.70 22.13 4.25
CA ILE A 16 0.55 23.21 3.26
C ILE A 16 -0.84 23.25 2.62
N ASP A 17 -1.82 22.56 3.22
CA ASP A 17 -3.20 22.44 2.75
C ASP A 17 -3.29 22.02 1.27
N LYS A 18 -2.55 20.95 0.91
CA LYS A 18 -2.60 20.38 -0.46
C LYS A 18 -3.16 18.97 -0.51
N LEU A 19 -3.45 18.35 0.62
CA LEU A 19 -3.95 16.97 0.63
C LEU A 19 -5.34 16.84 -0.04
N HIS A 20 -6.15 17.89 0.01
CA HIS A 20 -7.47 17.94 -0.62
C HIS A 20 -7.43 17.89 -2.16
N THR A 21 -6.29 18.17 -2.79
CA THR A 21 -6.12 18.09 -4.25
C THR A 21 -5.71 16.69 -4.72
N CYS A 22 -5.59 15.73 -3.82
CA CYS A 22 -5.23 14.35 -4.16
C CYS A 22 -6.49 13.57 -4.58
N ASP A 23 -6.57 13.18 -5.86
CA ASP A 23 -7.69 12.42 -6.40
C ASP A 23 -7.53 10.91 -6.26
N ALA A 24 -6.30 10.42 -6.09
CA ALA A 24 -6.04 9.00 -5.93
C ALA A 24 -4.74 8.72 -5.18
N VAL A 25 -4.75 7.64 -4.40
CA VAL A 25 -3.56 7.00 -3.85
C VAL A 25 -3.34 5.69 -4.61
N LEU A 26 -2.12 5.47 -5.09
CA LEU A 26 -1.69 4.24 -5.74
C LEU A 26 -0.56 3.61 -4.94
N SER A 27 -0.71 2.35 -4.53
CA SER A 27 0.36 1.56 -3.92
C SER A 27 0.75 0.39 -4.83
N GLY A 28 2.03 0.03 -4.78
CA GLY A 28 2.60 -1.11 -5.49
C GLY A 28 3.43 -1.96 -4.52
N TYR A 29 4.68 -2.23 -4.88
CA TYR A 29 5.59 -3.04 -4.06
C TYR A 29 5.66 -2.59 -2.59
N LEU A 30 5.48 -3.56 -1.69
CA LEU A 30 5.62 -3.41 -0.25
C LEU A 30 6.87 -4.15 0.24
N GLY A 31 7.75 -3.44 0.94
CA GLY A 31 8.94 -4.00 1.58
C GLY A 31 8.67 -4.62 2.97
N SER A 32 7.51 -4.32 3.58
CA SER A 32 7.05 -4.93 4.83
C SER A 32 5.53 -4.75 5.00
N ALA A 33 4.92 -5.57 5.85
CA ALA A 33 3.52 -5.39 6.25
C ALA A 33 3.29 -4.04 6.98
N GLU A 34 4.26 -3.61 7.78
CA GLU A 34 4.23 -2.30 8.48
C GLU A 34 4.13 -1.13 7.49
N GLN A 35 4.86 -1.20 6.37
CA GLN A 35 4.73 -0.21 5.30
C GLN A 35 3.31 -0.16 4.75
N GLY A 36 2.66 -1.32 4.59
CA GLY A 36 1.27 -1.43 4.20
C GLY A 36 0.32 -0.72 5.17
N GLU A 37 0.53 -0.89 6.48
CA GLU A 37 -0.27 -0.21 7.51
C GLU A 37 -0.14 1.32 7.45
N HIS A 38 1.08 1.82 7.23
CA HIS A 38 1.30 3.26 7.02
C HIS A 38 0.58 3.78 5.77
N ILE A 39 0.60 3.03 4.66
CA ILE A 39 -0.14 3.38 3.45
C ILE A 39 -1.64 3.44 3.72
N LEU A 40 -2.22 2.48 4.46
CA LEU A 40 -3.64 2.53 4.84
C LEU A 40 -3.96 3.73 5.74
N GLY A 41 -3.04 4.11 6.63
CA GLY A 41 -3.13 5.35 7.41
C GLY A 41 -3.18 6.60 6.52
N ILE A 42 -2.31 6.66 5.51
CA ILE A 42 -2.28 7.74 4.52
C ILE A 42 -3.57 7.79 3.70
N VAL A 43 -4.08 6.64 3.25
CA VAL A 43 -5.36 6.56 2.51
C VAL A 43 -6.50 7.13 3.34
N ARG A 44 -6.55 6.85 4.65
CA ARG A 44 -7.55 7.45 5.55
C ARG A 44 -7.39 8.97 5.65
N GLN A 45 -6.17 9.49 5.74
CA GLN A 45 -5.93 10.94 5.78
C GLN A 45 -6.34 11.63 4.48
N VAL A 46 -5.98 11.06 3.32
CA VAL A 46 -6.36 11.58 2.00
C VAL A 46 -7.88 11.58 1.85
N LYS A 47 -8.56 10.48 2.21
CA LYS A 47 -10.03 10.40 2.13
C LYS A 47 -10.74 11.35 3.08
N ALA A 48 -10.13 11.69 4.22
CA ALA A 48 -10.66 12.71 5.13
C ALA A 48 -10.59 14.12 4.51
N ALA A 49 -9.52 14.42 3.76
CA ALA A 49 -9.37 15.70 3.06
C ALA A 49 -10.17 15.76 1.75
N ASN A 50 -10.28 14.65 1.02
CA ASN A 50 -11.06 14.48 -0.20
C ASN A 50 -11.80 13.13 -0.20
N PRO A 51 -13.10 13.10 0.18
CA PRO A 51 -13.88 11.86 0.21
C PRO A 51 -14.04 11.16 -1.14
N GLN A 52 -13.84 11.87 -2.26
CA GLN A 52 -13.91 11.30 -3.61
C GLN A 52 -12.64 10.55 -4.01
N ALA A 53 -11.54 10.76 -3.27
CA ALA A 53 -10.25 10.16 -3.58
C ALA A 53 -10.33 8.63 -3.65
N LYS A 54 -9.75 8.07 -4.71
CA LYS A 54 -9.68 6.63 -4.93
C LYS A 54 -8.43 6.05 -4.27
N TYR A 55 -8.52 4.79 -3.89
CA TYR A 55 -7.34 4.02 -3.51
C TYR A 55 -7.26 2.79 -4.40
N PHE A 56 -6.10 2.61 -5.03
CA PHE A 56 -5.79 1.45 -5.83
C PHE A 56 -4.52 0.79 -5.29
N CYS A 57 -4.63 -0.49 -4.94
CA CYS A 57 -3.49 -1.29 -4.51
C CYS A 57 -3.17 -2.30 -5.59
N ASP A 58 -1.96 -2.22 -6.15
CA ASP A 58 -1.37 -3.26 -6.98
C ASP A 58 -0.57 -4.22 -6.08
N PRO A 59 -1.06 -5.45 -5.81
CA PRO A 59 -0.43 -6.39 -4.89
C PRO A 59 0.77 -7.07 -5.57
N VAL A 60 1.87 -6.33 -5.72
CA VAL A 60 3.11 -6.80 -6.34
C VAL A 60 3.71 -7.92 -5.47
N MET A 61 3.56 -9.18 -5.89
CA MET A 61 4.02 -10.33 -5.11
C MET A 61 4.98 -11.29 -5.81
N GLY A 62 5.24 -11.13 -7.11
CA GLY A 62 6.12 -12.06 -7.81
C GLY A 62 6.41 -11.67 -9.24
N HIS A 63 7.30 -12.44 -9.86
CA HIS A 63 7.62 -12.36 -11.28
C HIS A 63 7.39 -13.72 -11.91
N PRO A 64 6.84 -13.82 -13.14
CA PRO A 64 6.54 -15.10 -13.79
C PRO A 64 7.72 -16.09 -13.78
N GLU A 65 8.95 -15.58 -13.95
CA GLU A 65 10.16 -16.41 -13.97
C GLU A 65 10.78 -16.68 -12.60
N LYS A 66 10.50 -15.84 -11.58
CA LYS A 66 11.13 -15.92 -10.24
C LYS A 66 10.20 -16.48 -9.18
N GLY A 67 8.94 -16.73 -9.53
CA GLY A 67 7.90 -17.12 -8.59
C GLY A 67 7.46 -15.96 -7.70
N CYS A 68 6.75 -16.32 -6.63
CA CYS A 68 6.26 -15.39 -5.63
C CYS A 68 7.28 -15.23 -4.50
N ILE A 69 7.91 -14.06 -4.41
CA ILE A 69 8.89 -13.75 -3.37
C ILE A 69 8.54 -12.36 -2.83
N VAL A 70 7.99 -12.35 -1.62
CA VAL A 70 7.67 -11.13 -0.88
C VAL A 70 8.31 -11.15 0.50
N ALA A 71 8.45 -9.98 1.10
CA ALA A 71 8.88 -9.87 2.49
C ALA A 71 7.87 -10.59 3.42
N PRO A 72 8.33 -11.19 4.53
CA PRO A 72 7.44 -11.85 5.49
C PRO A 72 6.27 -10.96 5.92
N GLY A 73 5.06 -11.52 5.93
CA GLY A 73 3.83 -10.83 6.34
C GLY A 73 3.14 -10.00 5.26
N VAL A 74 3.77 -9.76 4.10
CA VAL A 74 3.19 -8.93 3.02
C VAL A 74 2.03 -9.64 2.33
N ALA A 75 2.16 -10.94 2.05
CA ALA A 75 1.09 -11.71 1.43
C ALA A 75 -0.16 -11.75 2.32
N GLU A 76 0.03 -12.00 3.62
CA GLU A 76 -1.02 -12.03 4.63
C GLU A 76 -1.65 -10.64 4.81
N PHE A 77 -0.85 -9.58 4.74
CA PHE A 77 -1.36 -8.21 4.74
C PHE A 77 -2.30 -7.94 3.56
N HIS A 78 -1.92 -8.36 2.34
CA HIS A 78 -2.77 -8.21 1.16
C HIS A 78 -4.09 -8.98 1.30
N VAL A 79 -4.03 -10.23 1.74
CA VAL A 79 -5.22 -11.07 1.98
C VAL A 79 -6.13 -10.44 3.04
N ARG A 80 -5.57 -10.01 4.18
CA ARG A 80 -6.32 -9.39 5.29
C ARG A 80 -7.15 -8.20 4.84
N HIS A 81 -6.61 -7.38 3.95
CA HIS A 81 -7.25 -6.16 3.49
C HIS A 81 -8.05 -6.33 2.19
N GLY A 82 -8.24 -7.57 1.73
CA GLY A 82 -9.07 -7.89 0.56
C GLY A 82 -8.44 -7.48 -0.78
N PHE A 83 -7.13 -7.26 -0.82
CA PHE A 83 -6.42 -7.02 -2.08
C PHE A 83 -6.21 -8.35 -2.79
N ALA A 84 -7.03 -8.61 -3.81
CA ALA A 84 -6.97 -9.85 -4.56
C ALA A 84 -5.65 -9.93 -5.35
N CYS A 85 -4.82 -10.92 -5.05
CA CYS A 85 -3.67 -11.28 -5.84
C CYS A 85 -4.11 -11.81 -7.22
N GLN A 86 -3.61 -11.22 -8.30
CA GLN A 86 -3.65 -11.89 -9.59
C GLN A 86 -2.72 -13.11 -9.53
N ARG A 87 -3.35 -14.29 -9.58
CA ARG A 87 -2.76 -15.64 -9.50
C ARG A 87 -1.40 -15.77 -10.20
N TYR A 88 -0.33 -15.59 -9.43
CA TYR A 88 0.96 -16.22 -9.68
C TYR A 88 1.36 -17.01 -8.42
N HIS A 89 0.71 -18.16 -8.19
CA HIS A 89 1.18 -19.28 -7.35
C HIS A 89 1.76 -18.97 -5.94
N CYS A 90 1.43 -17.83 -5.32
CA CYS A 90 1.97 -17.43 -4.01
C CYS A 90 1.48 -18.28 -2.83
N ALA A 91 0.31 -18.90 -2.95
CA ALA A 91 -0.37 -19.52 -1.81
C ALA A 91 0.13 -20.93 -1.45
N GLU A 92 1.08 -21.50 -2.21
CA GLU A 92 1.50 -22.91 -2.04
C GLU A 92 2.99 -23.10 -1.74
N SER A 93 3.75 -22.02 -1.55
CA SER A 93 5.19 -22.10 -1.27
C SER A 93 5.50 -21.77 0.19
N GLY A 94 5.31 -22.76 1.07
CA GLY A 94 6.00 -22.88 2.37
C GLY A 94 5.37 -22.18 3.56
#